data_AF-A0A3P3ZP72-F1
#
_entry.id   AF-A0A3P3ZP72-F1
#
_cell.length_a   1.000
_cell.length_b   1.000
_cell.length_c   1.000
_cell.angle_alpha   90.00
_cell.angle_beta   90.00
_cell.angle_gamma   90.00
#
_symmetry.space_group_name_H-M   'P 1'
#
loop_
_entity.id
_entity.type
_entity.pdbx_description
1 polymer ?
#
loop_
_entity_poly.entity_id
_entity_poly.type
_entity_poly.pdbx_seq_one_letter_code
_entity_poly.pdbx_strand_id
1 'polypeptide(L)'
;MIKTARFGYDGKGQVRVESAEEVQEILSHNSDLLPCILEEIVPLRLEISVILARTSAGEISHWPVAENRHHQGILDITIAPARIRDELAARARKMASEIAERLEYVGVMAVEFFVTGIDQILVNEIAPRPHNSGHYTLDACITSQFEQQVRVLCDLPLGSTEQLRPAAMINLLGDLWQEGTPPWTLVFQEPEAKLHLYGKEKPRPGRKMGHITVLGPSANEALERALRLKNALTTTASCSVAV
;
A
#
# COMPACT_ATOMS: atom_id res chain seq x y z
N MET A 1 18.88 3.00 10.04
CA MET A 1 18.64 2.35 8.74
C MET A 1 19.23 3.21 7.64
N ILE A 2 20.09 2.64 6.81
CA ILE A 2 20.57 3.26 5.57
C ILE A 2 19.48 3.06 4.51
N LYS A 3 19.13 4.11 3.76
CA LYS A 3 18.27 4.02 2.57
C LYS A 3 18.93 4.73 1.40
N THR A 4 18.90 4.13 0.20
CA THR A 4 19.27 4.83 -1.03
C THR A 4 18.35 6.04 -1.22
N ALA A 5 18.92 7.19 -1.55
CA ALA A 5 18.15 8.43 -1.75
C ALA A 5 17.39 8.43 -3.09
N ARG A 6 17.68 7.46 -3.97
CA ARG A 6 17.02 7.29 -5.27
C ARG A 6 16.74 5.82 -5.53
N PHE A 7 15.67 5.58 -6.29
CA PHE A 7 15.30 4.27 -6.84
C PHE A 7 15.10 3.15 -5.81
N GLY A 8 14.97 3.47 -4.52
CA GLY A 8 14.49 2.53 -3.51
C GLY A 8 13.01 2.25 -3.71
N TYR A 9 12.62 0.98 -3.58
CA TYR A 9 11.22 0.54 -3.64
C TYR A 9 11.09 -0.86 -3.02
N ASP A 10 9.95 -1.18 -2.41
CA ASP A 10 9.64 -2.52 -1.89
C ASP A 10 10.78 -3.08 -0.99
N GLY A 11 11.33 -2.24 -0.10
CA GLY A 11 12.46 -2.57 0.78
C GLY A 11 13.85 -2.61 0.11
N LYS A 12 13.94 -2.53 -1.22
CA LYS A 12 15.23 -2.49 -1.93
C LYS A 12 15.95 -1.18 -1.68
N GLY A 13 17.27 -1.27 -1.55
CA GLY A 13 18.13 -0.12 -1.23
C GLY A 13 18.07 0.26 0.26
N GLN A 14 17.55 -0.61 1.13
CA GLN A 14 17.51 -0.37 2.58
C GLN A 14 18.39 -1.38 3.31
N VAL A 15 19.20 -0.91 4.25
CA VAL A 15 20.08 -1.75 5.08
C VAL A 15 19.95 -1.35 6.54
N ARG A 16 19.71 -2.34 7.41
CA ARG A 16 19.72 -2.13 8.86
C ARG A 16 21.16 -2.10 9.35
N VAL A 17 21.41 -1.20 10.29
CA VAL A 17 22.72 -0.96 10.89
C VAL A 17 22.51 -0.65 12.36
N GLU A 18 23.42 -1.09 13.21
CA GLU A 18 23.37 -0.99 14.66
C GLU A 18 24.47 -0.07 15.22
N SER A 19 25.50 0.27 14.44
CA SER A 19 26.55 1.19 14.87
C SER A 19 27.07 2.12 13.77
N ALA A 20 27.81 3.16 14.17
CA ALA A 20 28.44 4.10 13.24
C ALA A 20 29.58 3.43 12.44
N GLU A 21 30.28 2.49 13.07
CA GLU A 21 31.35 1.70 12.44
C GLU A 21 30.77 0.82 11.33
N GLU A 22 29.63 0.17 11.57
CA GLU A 22 28.95 -0.64 10.58
C GLU A 22 28.47 0.19 9.38
N VAL A 23 27.99 1.42 9.62
CA VAL A 23 27.66 2.36 8.53
C VAL A 23 28.89 2.65 7.66
N GLN A 24 30.04 2.94 8.27
CA GLN A 24 31.27 3.21 7.52
C GLN A 24 31.72 2.00 6.71
N GLU A 25 31.71 0.81 7.31
CA GLU A 25 32.10 -0.44 6.66
C GLU A 25 31.18 -0.79 5.47
N ILE A 26 29.86 -0.65 5.64
CA ILE A 26 28.91 -0.92 4.56
C ILE A 26 29.09 0.08 3.41
N LEU A 27 29.20 1.37 3.71
CA LEU A 27 29.32 2.40 2.68
C LEU A 27 30.68 2.37 1.96
N SER A 28 31.75 1.89 2.61
CA SER A 28 33.05 1.75 1.94
C SER A 28 33.08 0.62 0.92
N HIS A 29 32.21 -0.38 1.07
CA HIS A 29 32.17 -1.56 0.18
C HIS A 29 30.97 -1.58 -0.77
N ASN A 30 29.99 -0.69 -0.60
CA ASN A 30 28.75 -0.68 -1.38
C ASN A 30 28.44 0.70 -1.93
N SER A 31 29.16 1.11 -2.98
CA SER A 31 28.93 2.37 -3.67
C SER A 31 27.52 2.50 -4.25
N ASP A 32 26.86 1.38 -4.53
CA ASP A 32 25.48 1.33 -5.04
C ASP A 32 24.44 1.87 -4.05
N LEU A 33 24.80 1.99 -2.77
CA LEU A 33 23.94 2.62 -1.76
C LEU A 33 23.97 4.15 -1.86
N LEU A 34 24.93 4.75 -2.56
CA LEU A 34 25.13 6.20 -2.60
C LEU A 34 24.41 6.86 -3.81
N PRO A 35 23.84 8.07 -3.63
CA PRO A 35 23.68 8.79 -2.36
C PRO A 35 22.64 8.10 -1.45
N CYS A 36 22.87 8.12 -0.13
CA CYS A 36 21.97 7.55 0.88
C CYS A 36 21.55 8.57 1.94
N ILE A 37 20.50 8.22 2.67
CA ILE A 37 20.14 8.83 3.95
C ILE A 37 20.30 7.80 5.08
N LEU A 38 20.58 8.29 6.28
CA LEU A 38 20.55 7.48 7.50
C LEU A 38 19.39 8.00 8.37
N GLU A 39 18.46 7.12 8.69
CA GLU A 39 17.29 7.43 9.52
C GLU A 39 17.19 6.50 10.73
N GLU A 40 16.58 7.00 11.80
CA GLU A 40 16.26 6.22 12.99
C GLU A 40 15.22 5.14 12.67
N ILE A 41 15.41 3.92 13.22
CA ILE A 41 14.39 2.88 13.16
C ILE A 41 13.38 3.14 14.28
N VAL A 42 12.18 3.57 13.90
CA VAL A 42 11.12 3.90 14.86
C VAL A 42 10.33 2.67 15.31
N PRO A 43 9.87 2.61 16.58
CA PRO A 43 9.01 1.53 17.06
C PRO A 43 7.58 1.68 16.51
N LEU A 44 7.33 1.03 15.37
CA LEU A 44 6.05 1.08 14.65
C LEU A 44 4.95 0.34 15.41
N ARG A 45 3.83 1.03 15.68
CA ARG A 45 2.56 0.39 16.10
C ARG A 45 1.75 -0.05 14.89
N LEU A 46 1.65 0.82 13.89
CA LEU A 46 1.04 0.51 12.59
C LEU A 46 1.55 1.45 11.51
N GLU A 47 1.28 1.09 10.27
CA GLU A 47 1.49 1.95 9.10
C GLU A 47 0.14 2.33 8.51
N ILE A 48 0.01 3.57 8.07
CA ILE A 48 -1.20 4.06 7.39
C ILE A 48 -0.83 4.82 6.13
N SER A 49 -1.76 4.93 5.20
CA SER A 49 -1.62 5.83 4.05
C SER A 49 -2.87 6.66 3.85
N VAL A 50 -2.67 7.90 3.41
CA VAL A 50 -3.73 8.75 2.86
C VAL A 50 -3.53 8.84 1.36
N ILE A 51 -4.55 8.41 0.61
CA ILE A 51 -4.64 8.73 -0.81
C ILE A 51 -5.47 10.00 -0.93
N LEU A 52 -5.00 10.96 -1.71
CA LEU A 52 -5.73 12.18 -2.04
C LEU A 52 -5.61 12.51 -3.52
N ALA A 53 -6.57 13.27 -4.02
CA ALA A 53 -6.50 13.93 -5.32
C ALA A 53 -6.54 15.45 -5.10
N ARG A 54 -5.74 16.19 -5.89
CA ARG A 54 -5.75 17.65 -5.89
C ARG A 54 -5.84 18.18 -7.32
N THR A 55 -6.77 19.09 -7.59
CA THR A 55 -6.94 19.74 -8.90
C THR A 55 -5.98 20.91 -9.10
N SER A 56 -5.87 21.39 -10.34
CA SER A 56 -5.19 22.63 -10.71
C SER A 56 -5.75 23.85 -9.95
N ALA A 57 -7.06 23.88 -9.69
CA ALA A 57 -7.76 24.89 -8.90
C ALA A 57 -7.54 24.75 -7.38
N GLY A 58 -6.85 23.70 -6.92
CA GLY A 58 -6.55 23.47 -5.52
C GLY A 58 -7.63 22.76 -4.72
N GLU A 59 -8.68 22.24 -5.38
CA GLU A 59 -9.69 21.38 -4.72
C GLU A 59 -9.04 20.06 -4.31
N ILE A 60 -9.30 19.59 -3.10
CA ILE A 60 -8.74 18.34 -2.55
C ILE A 60 -9.86 17.40 -2.11
N SER A 61 -9.74 16.13 -2.49
CA SER A 61 -10.57 15.02 -1.98
C SER A 61 -9.69 13.91 -1.44
N HIS A 62 -10.08 13.29 -0.32
CA HIS A 62 -9.37 12.15 0.29
C HIS A 62 -10.24 10.90 0.28
N TRP A 63 -9.63 9.75 -0.01
CA TRP A 63 -10.25 8.48 0.37
C TRP A 63 -10.05 8.22 1.87
N PRO A 64 -10.81 7.27 2.46
CA PRO A 64 -10.55 6.85 3.83
C PRO A 64 -9.09 6.47 4.05
N VAL A 65 -8.57 6.83 5.22
CA VAL A 65 -7.23 6.42 5.65
C VAL A 65 -7.20 4.90 5.65
N ALA A 66 -6.15 4.31 5.08
CA ALA A 66 -5.98 2.87 5.06
C ALA A 66 -4.86 2.43 6.01
N GLU A 67 -5.06 1.32 6.70
CA GLU A 67 -4.01 0.63 7.48
C GLU A 67 -3.26 -0.30 6.52
N ASN A 68 -1.93 -0.25 6.54
CA ASN A 68 -1.06 -1.03 5.68
C ASN A 68 -0.21 -1.98 6.50
N ARG A 69 -0.03 -3.20 5.99
CA ARG A 69 0.85 -4.21 6.55
C ARG A 69 1.85 -4.63 5.50
N HIS A 70 3.12 -4.50 5.81
CA HIS A 70 4.21 -4.91 4.93
C HIS A 70 4.79 -6.25 5.38
N HIS A 71 5.13 -7.09 4.42
CA HIS A 71 5.90 -8.31 4.64
C HIS A 71 7.20 -8.21 3.83
N GLN A 72 8.35 -8.30 4.51
CA GLN A 72 9.67 -8.16 3.89
C GLN A 72 9.84 -6.87 3.04
N GLY A 73 9.26 -5.76 3.51
CA GLY A 73 9.32 -4.46 2.82
C GLY A 73 8.35 -4.31 1.65
N ILE A 74 7.51 -5.30 1.36
CA ILE A 74 6.51 -5.27 0.30
C ILE A 74 5.12 -5.11 0.91
N LEU A 75 4.29 -4.21 0.38
CA LEU A 75 2.90 -4.07 0.83
C LEU A 75 2.16 -5.39 0.62
N ASP A 76 1.64 -5.93 1.71
CA ASP A 76 1.01 -7.24 1.74
C ASP A 76 -0.51 -7.12 1.88
N ILE A 77 -0.96 -6.27 2.81
CA ILE A 77 -2.38 -6.06 3.11
C ILE A 77 -2.66 -4.57 3.29
N THR A 78 -3.76 -4.11 2.73
CA THR A 78 -4.36 -2.79 3.01
C THR A 78 -5.76 -3.00 3.57
N ILE A 79 -6.12 -2.25 4.60
CA ILE A 79 -7.43 -2.32 5.26
C ILE A 79 -8.06 -0.92 5.26
N ALA A 80 -9.27 -0.80 4.73
CA ALA A 80 -9.98 0.47 4.64
C ALA A 80 -11.43 0.31 5.16
N PRO A 81 -11.89 1.15 6.10
CA PRO A 81 -11.12 2.20 6.78
C PRO A 81 -10.07 1.61 7.73
N ALA A 82 -9.01 2.38 7.99
CA ALA A 82 -7.98 2.06 8.97
C ALA A 82 -8.60 1.91 10.37
N ARG A 83 -8.13 0.93 11.14
CA ARG A 83 -8.63 0.67 12.50
C ARG A 83 -7.91 1.54 13.51
N ILE A 84 -8.10 2.84 13.36
CA ILE A 84 -7.52 3.90 14.17
C ILE A 84 -8.62 4.82 14.68
N ARG A 85 -8.28 5.68 15.64
CA ARG A 85 -9.20 6.70 16.14
C ARG A 85 -9.42 7.77 15.07
N ASP A 86 -10.62 8.34 15.04
CA ASP A 86 -11.02 9.33 14.03
C ASP A 86 -10.13 10.58 14.08
N GLU A 87 -9.66 10.98 15.27
CA GLU A 87 -8.75 12.12 15.43
C GLU A 87 -7.41 11.86 14.75
N LEU A 88 -6.90 10.63 14.80
CA LEU A 88 -5.66 10.23 14.13
C LEU A 88 -5.86 10.25 12.60
N ALA A 89 -6.99 9.72 12.13
CA ALA A 89 -7.34 9.73 10.72
C ALA A 89 -7.52 11.17 10.17
N ALA A 90 -8.14 12.06 10.95
CA ALA A 90 -8.29 13.47 10.60
C ALA A 90 -6.92 14.19 10.53
N ARG A 91 -6.04 13.93 11.50
CA ARG A 91 -4.67 14.47 11.49
C ARG A 91 -3.86 14.00 10.28
N ALA A 92 -3.91 12.71 9.95
CA ALA A 92 -3.23 12.17 8.77
C ALA A 92 -3.72 12.84 7.48
N ARG A 93 -5.05 12.99 7.31
CA ARG A 93 -5.64 13.69 6.15
C ARG A 93 -5.20 15.15 6.07
N LYS A 94 -5.20 15.86 7.19
CA LYS A 94 -4.74 17.25 7.26
C LYS A 94 -3.27 17.37 6.85
N MET A 95 -2.38 16.54 7.40
CA MET A 95 -0.96 16.54 7.03
C MET A 95 -0.77 16.24 5.54
N ALA A 96 -1.52 15.28 4.99
CA ALA A 96 -1.45 14.94 3.58
C ALA A 96 -1.92 16.10 2.66
N SER A 97 -3.00 16.81 3.03
CA SER A 97 -3.42 18.03 2.34
C SER A 97 -2.34 19.11 2.37
N GLU A 98 -1.78 19.41 3.55
CA GLU A 98 -0.75 20.44 3.71
C GLU A 98 0.47 20.12 2.84
N ILE A 99 0.87 18.84 2.77
CA ILE A 99 1.94 18.39 1.86
C ILE A 99 1.57 18.65 0.39
N ALA A 100 0.36 18.25 -0.05
CA ALA A 100 -0.09 18.43 -1.43
C ALA A 100 -0.14 19.90 -1.83
N GLU A 101 -0.62 20.76 -0.93
CA GLU A 101 -0.71 22.20 -1.11
C GLU A 101 0.67 22.84 -1.21
N ARG A 102 1.59 22.51 -0.30
CA ARG A 102 2.95 23.08 -0.28
C ARG A 102 3.81 22.63 -1.45
N LEU A 103 3.54 21.44 -1.99
CA LEU A 103 4.17 20.95 -3.21
C LEU A 103 3.45 21.46 -4.48
N GLU A 104 2.33 22.18 -4.33
CA GLU A 104 1.44 22.60 -5.42
C GLU A 104 1.07 21.44 -6.37
N TYR A 105 0.99 20.22 -5.82
CA TYR A 105 0.84 19.00 -6.63
C TYR A 105 -0.55 18.93 -7.27
N VAL A 106 -0.60 18.50 -8.53
CA VAL A 106 -1.84 18.28 -9.29
C VAL A 106 -1.88 16.82 -9.74
N GLY A 107 -2.90 16.10 -9.28
CA GLY A 107 -3.07 14.66 -9.53
C GLY A 107 -3.45 13.90 -8.28
N VAL A 108 -3.32 12.57 -8.34
CA VAL A 108 -3.43 11.66 -7.20
C VAL A 108 -2.06 11.48 -6.56
N MET A 109 -2.04 11.54 -5.23
CA MET A 109 -0.86 11.35 -4.41
C MET A 109 -1.18 10.42 -3.24
N ALA A 110 -0.22 9.59 -2.87
CA ALA A 110 -0.22 8.89 -1.60
C ALA A 110 0.80 9.49 -0.65
N VAL A 111 0.41 9.66 0.61
CA VAL A 111 1.33 9.96 1.71
C VAL A 111 1.28 8.78 2.66
N GLU A 112 2.43 8.16 2.88
CA GLU A 112 2.60 7.07 3.83
C GLU A 112 3.04 7.62 5.18
N PHE A 113 2.50 7.02 6.24
CA PHE A 113 2.79 7.42 7.60
C PHE A 113 3.09 6.22 8.48
N PHE A 114 4.03 6.44 9.39
CA PHE A 114 4.27 5.62 10.54
C PHE A 114 3.47 6.14 11.73
N VAL A 115 2.79 5.24 12.43
CA VAL A 115 2.17 5.54 13.71
C VAL A 115 3.00 4.90 14.81
N THR A 116 3.51 5.72 15.71
CA THR A 116 4.32 5.32 16.86
C THR A 116 3.56 5.63 18.15
N GLY A 117 3.73 4.78 19.18
CA GLY A 117 2.99 4.91 20.43
C GLY A 117 1.47 4.98 20.22
N ILE A 118 0.76 5.79 21.01
CA ILE A 118 -0.70 5.93 20.91
C ILE A 118 -1.06 6.80 19.68
N ASP A 119 -0.43 7.98 19.55
CA ASP A 119 -0.90 9.06 18.65
C ASP A 119 0.17 9.85 17.89
N GLN A 120 1.41 9.39 17.89
CA GLN A 120 2.45 10.04 17.12
C GLN A 120 2.38 9.55 15.67
N ILE A 121 2.36 10.49 14.73
CA ILE A 121 2.34 10.23 13.28
C ILE A 121 3.61 10.83 12.71
N LEU A 122 4.35 10.06 11.94
CA LEU A 122 5.52 10.48 11.18
C LEU A 122 5.26 10.22 9.70
N VAL A 123 5.58 11.17 8.83
CA VAL A 123 5.56 10.93 7.37
C VAL A 123 6.74 10.03 7.02
N ASN A 124 6.48 8.92 6.34
CA ASN A 124 7.52 8.03 5.84
C ASN A 124 7.94 8.46 4.42
N GLU A 125 7.00 8.42 3.48
CA GLU A 125 7.28 8.77 2.08
C GLU A 125 6.03 9.30 1.35
N ILE A 126 6.25 9.85 0.16
CA ILE A 126 5.22 10.41 -0.71
C ILE A 126 5.36 9.78 -2.09
N ALA A 127 4.25 9.28 -2.65
CA ALA A 127 4.18 8.80 -4.02
C ALA A 127 3.25 9.70 -4.86
N PRO A 128 3.78 10.53 -5.79
CA PRO A 128 2.99 11.41 -6.64
C PRO A 128 2.37 10.64 -7.82
N ARG A 129 1.51 9.67 -7.49
CA ARG A 129 0.79 8.82 -8.44
C ARG A 129 -0.29 8.01 -7.71
N PRO A 130 -1.21 7.37 -8.44
CA PRO A 130 -1.96 6.23 -7.90
C PRO A 130 -1.03 5.21 -7.23
N HIS A 131 -1.48 4.70 -6.09
CA HIS A 131 -0.66 3.92 -5.18
C HIS A 131 -1.27 2.55 -4.89
N ASN A 132 -0.42 1.58 -4.54
CA ASN A 132 -0.82 0.20 -4.29
C ASN A 132 -1.83 0.12 -3.12
N SER A 133 -1.58 0.86 -2.03
CA SER A 133 -2.52 0.96 -0.91
C SER A 133 -3.84 1.67 -1.24
N GLY A 134 -4.00 2.20 -2.45
CA GLY A 134 -5.27 2.75 -2.93
C GLY A 134 -6.07 1.80 -3.83
N HIS A 135 -5.57 0.59 -4.16
CA HIS A 135 -6.28 -0.26 -5.14
C HIS A 135 -7.64 -0.74 -4.64
N TYR A 136 -7.86 -0.81 -3.31
CA TYR A 136 -9.17 -1.10 -2.73
C TYR A 136 -10.28 -0.16 -3.24
N THR A 137 -9.93 1.07 -3.67
CA THR A 137 -10.88 2.06 -4.19
C THR A 137 -11.56 1.63 -5.49
N LEU A 138 -11.02 0.65 -6.22
CA LEU A 138 -11.66 0.08 -7.41
C LEU A 138 -13.02 -0.57 -7.09
N ASP A 139 -13.11 -1.25 -5.95
CA ASP A 139 -14.26 -2.09 -5.60
C ASP A 139 -15.06 -1.56 -4.41
N ALA A 140 -14.45 -0.72 -3.58
CA ALA A 140 -15.01 -0.29 -2.30
C ALA A 140 -15.51 1.16 -2.27
N CYS A 141 -15.17 1.98 -3.26
CA CYS A 141 -15.46 3.42 -3.28
C CYS A 141 -16.26 3.84 -4.51
N ILE A 142 -16.96 4.98 -4.43
CA ILE A 142 -17.71 5.55 -5.57
C ILE A 142 -16.80 5.85 -6.75
N THR A 143 -15.67 6.53 -6.51
CA THR A 143 -14.68 6.83 -7.54
C THR A 143 -13.33 6.23 -7.15
N SER A 144 -12.74 5.46 -8.07
CA SER A 144 -11.42 4.88 -7.86
C SER A 144 -10.31 5.93 -8.00
N GLN A 145 -9.16 5.70 -7.36
CA GLN A 145 -8.00 6.57 -7.54
C GLN A 145 -7.55 6.71 -9.01
N PHE A 146 -7.83 5.71 -9.86
CA PHE A 146 -7.45 5.73 -11.26
C PHE A 146 -8.38 6.63 -12.07
N GLU A 147 -9.69 6.51 -11.86
CA GLU A 147 -10.67 7.40 -12.47
C GLU A 147 -10.44 8.84 -12.01
N GLN A 148 -10.18 9.05 -10.72
CA GLN A 148 -9.89 10.38 -10.18
C GLN A 148 -8.63 11.00 -10.81
N GLN A 149 -7.57 10.20 -11.04
CA GLN A 149 -6.37 10.66 -11.75
C GLN A 149 -6.72 11.15 -13.15
N VAL A 150 -7.58 10.41 -13.89
CA VAL A 150 -8.04 10.84 -15.21
C VAL A 150 -8.83 12.14 -15.12
N ARG A 151 -9.76 12.25 -14.16
CA ARG A 151 -10.56 13.47 -13.95
C ARG A 151 -9.67 14.68 -13.71
N VAL A 152 -8.69 14.57 -12.81
CA VAL A 152 -7.77 15.66 -12.51
C VAL A 152 -6.93 16.05 -13.72
N LEU A 153 -6.37 15.08 -14.45
CA LEU A 153 -5.54 15.36 -15.62
C LEU A 153 -6.33 15.95 -16.81
N CYS A 154 -7.64 15.68 -16.86
CA CYS A 154 -8.55 16.22 -17.87
C CYS A 154 -9.31 17.47 -17.40
N ASP A 155 -8.96 18.04 -16.24
CA ASP A 155 -9.63 19.21 -15.63
C ASP A 155 -11.15 19.02 -15.44
N LEU A 156 -11.55 17.78 -15.15
CA LEU A 156 -12.93 17.41 -14.83
C LEU A 156 -13.20 17.54 -13.33
N PRO A 157 -14.46 17.78 -12.91
CA PRO A 157 -14.83 17.81 -11.50
C PRO A 157 -14.46 16.53 -10.75
N LEU A 158 -14.03 16.68 -9.50
CA LEU A 158 -13.70 15.54 -8.65
C LEU A 158 -14.94 14.66 -8.43
N GLY A 159 -14.74 13.33 -8.49
CA GLY A 159 -15.73 12.35 -8.02
C GLY A 159 -15.77 12.23 -6.50
N SER A 160 -16.84 11.61 -6.01
CA SER A 160 -16.94 11.29 -4.58
C SER A 160 -15.96 10.19 -4.21
N THR A 161 -15.19 10.42 -3.14
CA THR A 161 -14.27 9.44 -2.56
C THR A 161 -14.93 8.59 -1.48
N GLU A 162 -16.26 8.67 -1.35
CA GLU A 162 -17.04 7.89 -0.39
C GLU A 162 -16.77 6.40 -0.54
N GLN A 163 -16.46 5.75 0.59
CA GLN A 163 -16.33 4.32 0.68
C GLN A 163 -17.69 3.69 0.99
N LEU A 164 -18.19 2.89 0.06
CA LEU A 164 -19.49 2.23 0.15
C LEU A 164 -19.47 1.02 1.08
N ARG A 165 -18.34 0.30 1.12
CA ARG A 165 -18.18 -0.90 1.94
C ARG A 165 -16.77 -1.02 2.50
N PRO A 166 -16.61 -1.41 3.78
CA PRO A 166 -15.32 -1.81 4.33
C PRO A 166 -14.65 -2.89 3.48
N ALA A 167 -13.32 -2.81 3.36
CA ALA A 167 -12.54 -3.66 2.48
C ALA A 167 -11.17 -3.99 3.05
N ALA A 168 -10.68 -5.18 2.70
CA ALA A 168 -9.29 -5.56 2.85
C ALA A 168 -8.74 -6.02 1.51
N MET A 169 -7.64 -5.41 1.08
CA MET A 169 -6.94 -5.74 -0.16
C MET A 169 -5.68 -6.53 0.18
N ILE A 170 -5.45 -7.63 -0.51
CA ILE A 170 -4.21 -8.43 -0.44
C ILE A 170 -3.47 -8.38 -1.77
N ASN A 171 -2.15 -8.24 -1.73
CA ASN A 171 -1.33 -8.35 -2.94
C ASN A 171 -1.12 -9.81 -3.34
N LEU A 172 -1.15 -10.06 -4.65
CA LEU A 172 -0.77 -11.34 -5.24
C LEU A 172 0.64 -11.20 -5.81
N LEU A 173 1.61 -11.85 -5.16
CA LEU A 173 3.00 -11.85 -5.60
C LEU A 173 3.26 -13.04 -6.54
N GLY A 174 4.31 -12.93 -7.36
CA GLY A 174 4.69 -13.97 -8.31
C GLY A 174 5.06 -15.30 -7.66
N ASP A 175 5.36 -15.31 -6.36
CA ASP A 175 5.57 -16.50 -5.54
C ASP A 175 4.36 -17.45 -5.56
N LEU A 176 3.14 -16.93 -5.71
CA LEU A 176 1.93 -17.76 -5.84
C LEU A 176 1.92 -18.61 -7.12
N TRP A 177 2.74 -18.28 -8.12
CA TRP A 177 2.80 -18.99 -9.40
C TRP A 177 3.90 -20.06 -9.47
N GLN A 178 4.65 -20.31 -8.37
CA GLN A 178 5.75 -21.29 -8.38
C GLN A 178 5.29 -22.69 -8.80
N GLU A 179 4.05 -23.04 -8.45
CA GLU A 179 3.44 -24.35 -8.65
C GLU A 179 2.40 -24.34 -9.78
N GLY A 180 2.45 -23.31 -10.64
CA GLY A 180 1.52 -23.10 -11.75
C GLY A 180 0.50 -21.99 -11.48
N THR A 181 -0.64 -22.03 -12.17
CA THR A 181 -1.67 -21.00 -12.00
C THR A 181 -2.38 -21.19 -10.66
N PRO A 182 -2.49 -20.15 -9.80
CA PRO A 182 -3.21 -20.26 -8.53
C PRO A 182 -4.67 -20.70 -8.73
N PRO A 183 -5.24 -21.45 -7.77
CA PRO A 183 -6.60 -21.98 -7.89
C PRO A 183 -7.65 -20.89 -7.69
N TRP A 184 -7.92 -20.10 -8.73
CA TRP A 184 -8.86 -18.95 -8.68
C TRP A 184 -10.29 -19.34 -8.28
N THR A 185 -10.67 -20.60 -8.42
CA THR A 185 -11.94 -21.12 -7.92
C THR A 185 -12.14 -20.84 -6.42
N LEU A 186 -11.07 -20.85 -5.62
CA LEU A 186 -11.12 -20.47 -4.20
C LEU A 186 -11.51 -19.00 -4.01
N VAL A 187 -11.04 -18.11 -4.89
CA VAL A 187 -11.39 -16.69 -4.88
C VAL A 187 -12.86 -16.50 -5.25
N PHE A 188 -13.32 -17.18 -6.28
CA PHE A 188 -14.72 -17.09 -6.74
C PHE A 188 -15.73 -17.74 -5.78
N GLN A 189 -15.26 -18.58 -4.85
CA GLN A 189 -16.09 -19.12 -3.76
C GLN A 189 -16.31 -18.11 -2.63
N GLU A 190 -15.49 -17.06 -2.51
CA GLU A 190 -15.74 -15.94 -1.60
C GLU A 190 -16.59 -14.88 -2.34
N PRO A 191 -17.89 -14.74 -2.04
CA PRO A 191 -18.80 -13.91 -2.84
C PRO A 191 -18.43 -12.41 -2.86
N GLU A 192 -17.71 -11.98 -1.83
CA GLU A 192 -17.30 -10.59 -1.63
C GLU A 192 -15.89 -10.29 -2.14
N ALA A 193 -15.21 -11.27 -2.75
CA ALA A 193 -13.87 -11.10 -3.31
C ALA A 193 -13.93 -10.58 -4.75
N LYS A 194 -13.00 -9.68 -5.07
CA LYS A 194 -12.77 -9.09 -6.39
C LYS A 194 -11.32 -9.32 -6.79
N LEU A 195 -11.12 -10.17 -7.79
CA LEU A 195 -9.80 -10.52 -8.32
C LEU A 195 -9.40 -9.55 -9.42
N HIS A 196 -8.22 -8.94 -9.28
CA HIS A 196 -7.60 -8.09 -10.29
C HIS A 196 -6.24 -8.64 -10.68
N LEU A 197 -6.06 -9.06 -11.93
CA LEU A 197 -4.79 -9.56 -12.46
C LEU A 197 -4.22 -8.55 -13.46
N TYR A 198 -2.92 -8.28 -13.38
CA TYR A 198 -2.27 -7.24 -14.19
C TYR A 198 -1.81 -7.74 -15.58
N GLY A 199 -2.11 -8.99 -15.95
CA GLY A 199 -1.72 -9.55 -17.25
C GLY A 199 -0.20 -9.66 -17.48
N LYS A 200 0.61 -9.66 -16.42
CA LYS A 200 2.07 -9.78 -16.52
C LYS A 200 2.46 -11.21 -16.94
N GLU A 201 3.20 -11.36 -18.04
CA GLU A 201 3.54 -12.67 -18.61
C GLU A 201 4.41 -13.55 -17.70
N LYS A 202 5.35 -12.96 -16.96
CA LYS A 202 6.37 -13.70 -16.19
C LYS A 202 6.22 -13.48 -14.67
N PRO A 203 5.75 -14.46 -13.90
CA PRO A 203 5.83 -14.38 -12.44
C PRO A 203 7.31 -14.39 -12.02
N ARG A 204 7.64 -13.58 -11.01
CA ARG A 204 8.97 -13.57 -10.36
C ARG A 204 8.77 -13.38 -8.87
N PRO A 205 9.64 -13.93 -8.01
CA PRO A 205 9.57 -13.70 -6.57
C PRO A 205 9.46 -12.21 -6.23
N GLY A 206 8.52 -11.86 -5.36
CA GLY A 206 8.21 -10.48 -4.96
C GLY A 206 7.57 -9.59 -6.03
N ARG A 207 7.37 -10.06 -7.27
CA ARG A 207 6.72 -9.26 -8.32
C ARG A 207 5.22 -9.22 -8.07
N LYS A 208 4.64 -8.03 -7.90
CA LYS A 208 3.18 -7.84 -7.82
C LYS A 208 2.51 -8.24 -9.14
N MET A 209 1.73 -9.32 -9.14
CA MET A 209 1.03 -9.89 -10.31
C MET A 209 -0.45 -9.52 -10.36
N GLY A 210 -1.02 -9.15 -9.23
CA GLY A 210 -2.41 -8.75 -9.08
C GLY A 210 -2.71 -8.34 -7.65
N HIS A 211 -3.98 -8.16 -7.35
CA HIS A 211 -4.50 -8.03 -6.00
C HIS A 211 -5.89 -8.65 -5.90
N ILE A 212 -6.33 -8.91 -4.67
CA ILE A 212 -7.72 -9.25 -4.37
C ILE A 212 -8.24 -8.23 -3.38
N THR A 213 -9.38 -7.61 -3.68
CA THR A 213 -10.14 -6.81 -2.71
C THR A 213 -11.27 -7.68 -2.15
N VAL A 214 -11.35 -7.83 -0.83
CA VAL A 214 -12.44 -8.54 -0.17
C VAL A 214 -13.27 -7.54 0.62
N LEU A 215 -14.56 -7.47 0.30
CA LEU A 215 -15.50 -6.58 0.97
C LEU A 215 -16.09 -7.26 2.22
N GLY A 216 -16.51 -6.45 3.20
CA GLY A 216 -17.14 -6.94 4.41
C GLY A 216 -18.04 -5.89 5.04
N PRO A 217 -18.90 -6.29 6.00
CA PRO A 217 -19.71 -5.34 6.77
C PRO A 217 -18.87 -4.52 7.76
N SER A 218 -17.66 -4.99 8.10
CA SER A 218 -16.69 -4.28 8.93
C SER A 218 -15.26 -4.48 8.40
N ALA A 219 -14.34 -3.58 8.75
CA ALA A 219 -12.93 -3.70 8.35
C ALA A 219 -12.27 -4.98 8.92
N ASN A 220 -12.68 -5.41 10.12
CA ASN A 220 -12.20 -6.65 10.73
C ASN A 220 -12.69 -7.88 9.96
N GLU A 221 -13.98 -7.96 9.62
CA GLU A 221 -14.50 -9.10 8.88
C GLU A 221 -13.96 -9.18 7.46
N ALA A 222 -13.78 -8.02 6.79
CA ALA A 222 -13.11 -7.98 5.50
C ALA A 222 -11.68 -8.53 5.59
N LEU A 223 -10.92 -8.13 6.62
CA LEU A 223 -9.58 -8.62 6.87
C LEU A 223 -9.56 -10.14 7.16
N GLU A 224 -10.45 -10.64 8.01
CA GLU A 224 -10.52 -12.06 8.33
C GLU A 224 -10.81 -12.92 7.09
N ARG A 225 -11.74 -12.48 6.23
CA ARG A 225 -12.02 -13.14 4.95
C ARG A 225 -10.81 -13.09 4.01
N ALA A 226 -10.18 -11.92 3.87
CA ALA A 226 -8.99 -11.76 3.04
C ALA A 226 -7.82 -12.65 3.51
N LEU A 227 -7.58 -12.75 4.83
CA LEU A 227 -6.55 -13.62 5.39
C LEU A 227 -6.85 -15.10 5.18
N ARG A 228 -8.11 -15.54 5.35
CA ARG A 228 -8.51 -16.92 5.06
C ARG A 228 -8.27 -17.27 3.59
N LEU A 229 -8.68 -16.38 2.68
CA LEU A 229 -8.49 -16.58 1.25
C LEU A 229 -6.99 -16.60 0.88
N LYS A 230 -6.21 -15.66 1.41
CA LYS A 230 -4.76 -15.60 1.20
C LYS A 230 -4.09 -16.90 1.64
N ASN A 231 -4.39 -17.38 2.84
CA ASN A 231 -3.83 -18.62 3.37
C ASN A 231 -4.22 -19.81 2.48
N ALA A 232 -5.47 -19.90 2.04
CA ALA A 232 -5.93 -20.98 1.17
C ALA A 232 -5.15 -21.01 -0.17
N LEU A 233 -4.85 -19.85 -0.75
CA LEU A 233 -4.05 -19.72 -1.98
C LEU A 233 -2.58 -20.10 -1.77
N THR A 234 -2.01 -19.86 -0.59
CA THR A 234 -0.61 -20.23 -0.28
C THR A 234 -0.46 -21.70 0.10
N THR A 235 -1.39 -22.28 0.87
CA THR A 235 -1.31 -23.68 1.30
C THR A 235 -1.52 -24.66 0.13
N THR A 236 -2.39 -24.34 -0.81
CA THR A 236 -2.58 -25.17 -2.01
C THR A 236 -1.36 -25.19 -2.91
N ALA A 237 -0.60 -24.09 -2.99
CA ALA A 237 0.70 -24.09 -3.66
C ALA A 237 1.67 -25.07 -2.97
N SER A 238 1.74 -25.10 -1.63
CA SER A 238 2.66 -26.03 -0.93
C SER A 238 2.29 -27.52 -1.03
N CYS A 239 1.05 -27.88 -1.37
CA CYS A 239 0.59 -29.28 -1.38
C CYS A 239 0.83 -30.02 -2.71
N SER A 240 1.21 -29.34 -3.80
CA SER A 240 1.50 -29.99 -5.09
C SER A 240 2.85 -30.71 -5.14
N VAL A 241 3.68 -30.62 -4.09
CA VAL A 241 5.01 -31.25 -3.99
C VAL A 241 4.95 -32.69 -3.43
N ALA A 242 3.77 -33.21 -3.10
CA ALA A 242 3.59 -34.53 -2.51
C ALA A 242 2.72 -35.47 -3.36
N VAL A 243 3.14 -35.77 -4.61
CA VAL A 243 2.79 -37.00 -5.35
C VAL A 243 3.97 -37.41 -6.22
#